data_AF-R7STC9-F1
#
_entry.id   AF-R7STC9-F1
#
_cell.length_a   1.000
_cell.length_b   1.000
_cell.length_c   1.000
_cell.angle_alpha   90.00
_cell.angle_beta   90.00
_cell.angle_gamma   90.00
#
_symmetry.space_group_name_H-M   'P 1'
#
loop_
_entity.id
_entity.type
_entity.pdbx_description
1 polymer ?
#
loop_
_entity_poly.entity_id
_entity_poly.type
_entity_poly.pdbx_seq_one_letter_code
_entity_poly.pdbx_strand_id
1 'polypeptide(L)'
;MATALRQTYASFLRKVTEQVKDGQHLYLEMQDLLIELIGISGYLAFFDRPSQSPRPRIVEATTQYLRVLSKRKTGSDNVPTKTRLHAWGALSSIAQLHFYSTTDLLQDDNPVRHFRFDGVTPDAIAVGFILILRTWVRSQNGEHEVHCEGCERNEMPETSIVVLPVVLMEAALDMMAQISDDDDEVAKAIYSRLLHHQLEPLLQTTSLYTAGDAGALARKLLARVQGMSSEGDPTL
;
A
#
# COMPACT_ATOMS: atom_id res chain seq x y z
N MET A 1 3.89 -14.31 -23.70
CA MET A 1 4.40 -13.41 -22.63
C MET A 1 3.40 -13.26 -21.49
N ALA A 2 2.17 -12.77 -21.74
CA ALA A 2 1.12 -12.63 -20.72
C ALA A 2 0.83 -13.94 -19.95
N THR A 3 0.70 -15.08 -20.65
CA THR A 3 0.51 -16.39 -19.99
C THR A 3 1.71 -16.82 -19.13
N ALA A 4 2.94 -16.53 -19.57
CA ALA A 4 4.15 -16.87 -18.81
C ALA A 4 4.24 -16.03 -17.54
N LEU A 5 4.11 -14.70 -17.65
CA LEU A 5 4.01 -13.80 -16.49
C LEU A 5 2.88 -14.26 -15.55
N ARG A 6 1.68 -14.51 -16.07
CA ARG A 6 0.54 -14.98 -15.28
C ARG A 6 0.76 -16.29 -14.52
N GLN A 7 1.54 -17.22 -15.07
CA GLN A 7 1.73 -18.55 -14.49
C GLN A 7 2.98 -18.67 -13.61
N THR A 8 4.03 -17.89 -13.89
CA THR A 8 5.31 -18.01 -13.18
C THR A 8 5.63 -16.83 -12.27
N TYR A 9 5.00 -15.67 -12.47
CA TYR A 9 5.35 -14.44 -11.74
C TYR A 9 5.15 -14.54 -10.23
N ALA A 10 4.01 -15.05 -9.76
CA ALA A 10 3.77 -15.18 -8.32
C ALA A 10 4.80 -16.11 -7.65
N SER A 11 5.15 -17.22 -8.29
CA SER A 11 6.18 -18.14 -7.80
C SER A 11 7.58 -17.53 -7.83
N PHE A 12 7.89 -16.79 -8.90
CA PHE A 12 9.13 -16.03 -9.03
C PHE A 12 9.25 -14.95 -7.95
N LEU A 13 8.24 -14.10 -7.77
CA LEU A 13 8.21 -13.07 -6.74
C LEU A 13 8.35 -13.65 -5.34
N ARG A 14 7.65 -14.75 -5.03
CA ARG A 14 7.81 -15.42 -3.73
C ARG A 14 9.24 -15.88 -3.49
N LYS A 15 9.86 -16.52 -4.50
CA LYS A 15 11.27 -16.94 -4.41
C LYS A 15 12.20 -15.75 -4.17
N VAL A 16 12.02 -14.66 -4.93
CA VAL A 16 12.80 -13.43 -4.75
C VAL A 16 12.55 -12.82 -3.37
N THR A 17 11.30 -12.81 -2.90
CA THR A 17 10.93 -12.29 -1.57
C THR A 17 11.66 -13.03 -0.46
N GLU A 18 11.70 -14.36 -0.50
CA GLU A 18 12.45 -15.16 0.50
C GLU A 18 13.96 -14.88 0.42
N GLN A 19 14.53 -14.77 -0.78
CA GLN A 19 15.94 -14.40 -0.93
C GLN A 19 16.25 -13.03 -0.30
N VAL A 20 15.40 -12.02 -0.54
CA VAL A 20 15.59 -10.68 0.05
C VAL A 20 15.41 -10.69 1.57
N LYS A 21 14.49 -11.52 2.11
CA LYS A 21 14.34 -11.72 3.56
C LYS A 21 15.61 -12.32 4.18
N ASP A 22 16.20 -13.31 3.53
CA ASP A 22 17.42 -14.00 3.97
C ASP A 22 18.69 -13.15 3.82
N GLY A 23 18.56 -11.89 3.41
CA GLY A 23 19.70 -10.99 3.16
C GLY A 23 20.48 -11.34 1.89
N GLN A 24 19.99 -12.28 1.09
CA GLN A 24 20.57 -12.60 -0.21
C GLN A 24 20.14 -11.57 -1.25
N HIS A 25 21.11 -11.04 -2.01
CA HIS A 25 20.90 -10.31 -3.25
C HIS A 25 19.93 -9.10 -3.19
N LEU A 26 20.36 -8.01 -2.55
CA LEU A 26 19.84 -6.67 -2.84
C LEU A 26 20.54 -6.11 -4.10
N TYR A 27 20.32 -6.70 -5.28
CA TYR A 27 20.70 -6.05 -6.53
C TYR A 27 19.77 -4.86 -6.73
N LEU A 28 20.24 -3.66 -6.41
CA LEU A 28 19.45 -2.44 -6.46
C LEU A 28 18.91 -2.18 -7.87
N GLU A 29 19.68 -2.52 -8.89
CA GLU A 29 19.31 -2.42 -10.30
C GLU A 29 18.17 -3.38 -10.69
N MET A 30 18.05 -4.51 -10.00
CA MET A 30 16.93 -5.43 -10.20
C MET A 30 15.66 -4.95 -9.52
N GLN A 31 15.74 -4.13 -8.46
CA GLN A 31 14.55 -3.69 -7.71
C GLN A 31 13.65 -2.80 -8.57
N ASP A 32 14.24 -1.84 -9.30
CA ASP A 32 13.49 -0.97 -10.21
C ASP A 32 12.82 -1.80 -11.34
N LEU A 33 13.52 -2.79 -11.90
CA LEU A 33 12.95 -3.71 -12.89
C LEU A 33 11.83 -4.59 -12.31
N LEU A 34 11.97 -5.06 -11.07
CA LEU A 34 10.99 -5.90 -10.41
C LEU A 34 9.71 -5.11 -10.09
N ILE A 35 9.85 -3.83 -9.73
CA ILE A 35 8.72 -2.91 -9.57
C ILE A 35 8.03 -2.64 -10.92
N GLU A 36 8.76 -2.46 -12.01
CA GLU A 36 8.15 -2.37 -13.35
C GLU A 36 7.39 -3.65 -13.74
N LEU A 37 7.91 -4.82 -13.37
CA LEU A 37 7.21 -6.09 -13.55
C LEU A 37 5.93 -6.18 -12.71
N ILE A 38 5.86 -5.51 -11.55
CA ILE A 38 4.63 -5.38 -10.77
C ILE A 38 3.59 -4.62 -11.60
N GLY A 39 3.97 -3.49 -12.20
CA GLY A 39 3.09 -2.71 -13.07
C GLY A 39 2.53 -3.53 -14.24
N ILE A 40 3.38 -4.27 -14.94
CA ILE A 40 2.96 -5.16 -16.05
C ILE A 40 2.04 -6.28 -15.55
N SER A 41 2.36 -6.91 -14.42
CA SER A 41 1.54 -7.99 -13.86
C SER A 41 0.18 -7.49 -13.39
N GLY A 42 0.12 -6.27 -12.84
CA GLY A 42 -1.10 -5.60 -12.45
C GLY A 42 -1.98 -5.27 -13.65
N TYR A 43 -1.41 -4.72 -14.72
CA TYR A 43 -2.14 -4.47 -15.97
C TYR A 43 -2.76 -5.77 -16.52
N LEU A 44 -1.98 -6.86 -16.58
CA LEU A 44 -2.49 -8.14 -17.06
C LEU A 44 -3.56 -8.74 -16.15
N ALA A 45 -3.44 -8.56 -14.83
CA ALA A 45 -4.36 -9.14 -13.86
C ALA A 45 -5.70 -8.39 -13.76
N PHE A 46 -5.70 -7.08 -14.02
CA PHE A 46 -6.87 -6.23 -13.87
C PHE A 46 -7.52 -5.83 -15.21
N PHE A 47 -6.76 -5.78 -16.32
CA PHE A 47 -7.23 -5.21 -17.60
C PHE A 47 -7.35 -6.22 -18.75
N ASP A 48 -6.28 -6.95 -19.09
CA ASP A 48 -6.27 -7.75 -20.33
C ASP A 48 -7.17 -9.00 -20.24
N ARG A 49 -7.08 -9.79 -19.15
CA ARG A 49 -7.83 -11.05 -18.99
C ARG A 49 -8.23 -11.36 -17.54
N PRO A 50 -9.10 -10.53 -16.93
CA PRO A 50 -9.42 -10.63 -15.50
C PRO A 50 -10.00 -11.99 -15.10
N SER A 51 -10.86 -12.60 -15.92
CA SER A 51 -11.46 -13.92 -15.66
C SER A 51 -10.48 -15.10 -15.76
N GLN A 52 -9.29 -14.88 -16.33
CA GLN A 52 -8.27 -15.91 -16.50
C GLN A 52 -7.05 -15.70 -15.60
N SER A 53 -7.05 -14.64 -14.80
CA SER A 53 -5.92 -14.23 -13.97
C SER A 53 -6.05 -14.78 -12.54
N PRO A 54 -4.97 -15.34 -11.94
CA PRO A 54 -4.96 -15.70 -10.53
C PRO A 54 -4.77 -14.43 -9.67
N ARG A 55 -5.68 -13.45 -9.79
CA ARG A 55 -5.60 -12.11 -9.16
C ARG A 55 -5.27 -12.18 -7.67
N PRO A 56 -5.92 -13.02 -6.83
CA PRO A 56 -5.57 -13.11 -5.41
C PRO A 56 -4.11 -13.51 -5.15
N ARG A 57 -3.56 -14.45 -5.94
CA ARG A 57 -2.17 -14.92 -5.79
C ARG A 57 -1.16 -13.86 -6.23
N ILE A 58 -1.47 -13.10 -7.28
CA ILE A 58 -0.61 -12.02 -7.77
C ILE A 58 -0.58 -10.88 -6.75
N VAL A 59 -1.75 -10.46 -6.26
CA VAL A 59 -1.86 -9.40 -5.23
C VAL A 59 -1.09 -9.81 -3.98
N GLU A 60 -1.29 -11.03 -3.48
CA GLU A 60 -0.57 -11.54 -2.30
C GLU A 60 0.96 -11.53 -2.50
N ALA A 61 1.46 -12.14 -3.58
CA ALA A 61 2.90 -12.23 -3.83
C ALA A 61 3.55 -10.85 -4.00
N THR A 62 2.87 -9.95 -4.72
CA THR A 62 3.29 -8.56 -4.92
C THR A 62 3.33 -7.80 -3.60
N THR A 63 2.28 -7.90 -2.80
CA THR A 63 2.18 -7.19 -1.52
C THR A 63 3.28 -7.63 -0.55
N GLN A 64 3.55 -8.93 -0.47
CA GLN A 64 4.61 -9.47 0.37
C GLN A 64 6.00 -8.99 -0.07
N TYR A 65 6.24 -8.96 -1.38
CA TYR A 65 7.49 -8.45 -1.93
C TYR A 65 7.68 -6.95 -1.62
N LEU A 66 6.66 -6.13 -1.90
CA LEU A 66 6.68 -4.69 -1.60
C LEU A 66 6.91 -4.41 -0.11
N ARG A 67 6.24 -5.17 0.78
CA ARG A 67 6.41 -5.09 2.23
C ARG A 67 7.84 -5.40 2.68
N VAL A 68 8.55 -6.30 1.99
CA VAL A 68 9.96 -6.58 2.28
C VAL A 68 10.86 -5.45 1.77
N LEU A 69 10.56 -4.87 0.61
CA LEU A 69 11.34 -3.74 0.06
C LEU A 69 11.18 -2.44 0.84
N SER A 70 10.02 -2.20 1.46
CA SER A 70 9.82 -0.99 2.24
C SER A 70 10.66 -0.98 3.53
N LYS A 71 11.04 -2.16 4.04
CA LYS A 71 11.75 -2.28 5.32
C LYS A 71 13.13 -1.64 5.22
N ARG A 72 13.36 -0.69 6.12
CA ARG A 72 14.70 -0.19 6.42
C ARG A 72 15.50 -1.29 7.13
N LYS A 73 16.64 -1.67 6.58
CA LYS A 73 17.61 -2.56 7.25
C LYS A 73 18.74 -1.72 7.82
N THR A 74 19.33 -2.12 8.95
CA THR A 74 20.47 -1.41 9.51
C THR A 74 21.77 -1.77 8.77
N GLY A 75 22.72 -0.84 8.67
CA GLY A 75 24.03 -1.08 8.06
C GLY A 75 24.07 -0.94 6.54
N SER A 76 24.93 -1.72 5.87
CA SER A 76 25.17 -1.69 4.42
C SER A 76 23.99 -2.15 3.56
N ASP A 77 23.00 -2.79 4.18
CA ASP A 77 21.86 -3.43 3.50
C ASP A 77 20.64 -2.51 3.42
N ASN A 78 20.83 -1.20 3.67
CA ASN A 78 19.77 -0.21 3.60
C ASN A 78 19.16 -0.17 2.19
N VAL A 79 17.85 -0.40 2.10
CA VAL A 79 17.13 -0.21 0.85
C VAL A 79 17.10 1.30 0.53
N PRO A 80 17.51 1.73 -0.68
CA PRO A 80 17.53 3.15 -1.04
C PRO A 80 16.16 3.80 -0.90
N THR A 81 16.12 5.06 -0.47
CA THR A 81 14.88 5.84 -0.33
C THR A 81 14.03 5.83 -1.60
N LYS A 82 14.65 5.90 -2.79
CA LYS A 82 13.93 5.80 -4.07
C LYS A 82 13.16 4.48 -4.21
N THR A 83 13.79 3.34 -3.88
CA THR A 83 13.15 2.02 -3.96
C THR A 83 12.02 1.89 -2.95
N ARG A 84 12.18 2.42 -1.73
CA ARG A 84 11.11 2.44 -0.72
C ARG A 84 9.94 3.31 -1.15
N LEU A 85 10.22 4.49 -1.71
CA LEU A 85 9.21 5.38 -2.28
C LEU A 85 8.40 4.68 -3.37
N HIS A 86 9.07 3.98 -4.29
CA HIS A 86 8.40 3.18 -5.31
C HIS A 86 7.56 2.06 -4.69
N ALA A 87 8.05 1.39 -3.63
CA ALA A 87 7.29 0.34 -2.97
C ALA A 87 6.01 0.88 -2.29
N TRP A 88 6.11 2.03 -1.61
CA TRP A 88 4.96 2.72 -1.02
C TRP A 88 3.95 3.18 -2.08
N GLY A 89 4.45 3.78 -3.17
CA GLY A 89 3.64 4.18 -4.32
C GLY A 89 2.92 3.00 -4.95
N ALA A 90 3.63 1.88 -5.17
CA ALA A 90 3.05 0.68 -5.76
C ALA A 90 1.96 0.06 -4.89
N LEU A 91 2.13 0.02 -3.57
CA LEU A 91 1.10 -0.48 -2.67
C LEU A 91 -0.14 0.44 -2.68
N SER A 92 0.06 1.76 -2.65
CA SER A 92 -1.02 2.76 -2.77
C SER A 92 -1.82 2.56 -4.07
N SER A 93 -1.14 2.43 -5.20
CA SER A 93 -1.76 2.20 -6.50
C SER A 93 -2.52 0.87 -6.60
N ILE A 94 -1.96 -0.23 -6.06
CA ILE A 94 -2.65 -1.52 -6.01
C ILE A 94 -3.95 -1.40 -5.22
N ALA A 95 -3.94 -0.69 -4.10
CA ALA A 95 -5.16 -0.45 -3.34
C ALA A 95 -6.19 0.35 -4.15
N GLN A 96 -5.77 1.41 -4.84
CA GLN A 96 -6.64 2.21 -5.71
C GLN A 96 -7.34 1.35 -6.78
N LEU A 97 -6.62 0.41 -7.39
CA LEU A 97 -7.16 -0.53 -8.37
C LEU A 97 -8.21 -1.51 -7.83
N HIS A 98 -8.26 -1.73 -6.52
CA HIS A 98 -9.33 -2.52 -5.92
C HIS A 98 -10.67 -1.76 -5.86
N PHE A 99 -10.65 -0.44 -6.03
CA PHE A 99 -11.85 0.42 -5.99
C PHE A 99 -12.50 0.67 -7.35
N TYR A 100 -11.76 0.46 -8.43
CA TYR A 100 -12.33 0.54 -9.77
C TYR A 100 -12.93 -0.80 -10.20
N SER A 101 -14.12 -0.78 -10.80
CA SER A 101 -14.59 -1.95 -11.51
C SER A 101 -13.76 -2.16 -12.78
N THR A 102 -13.68 -3.40 -13.28
CA THR A 102 -13.05 -3.67 -14.58
C THR A 102 -13.63 -2.78 -15.68
N THR A 103 -14.92 -2.44 -15.61
CA THR A 103 -15.60 -1.58 -16.57
C THR A 103 -15.11 -0.14 -16.47
N ASP A 104 -15.02 0.43 -15.26
CA ASP A 104 -14.53 1.80 -15.04
C ASP A 104 -13.07 1.93 -15.51
N LEU A 105 -12.28 0.89 -15.24
CA LEU A 105 -10.89 0.77 -15.68
C LEU A 105 -10.74 0.72 -17.20
N LEU A 106 -11.65 0.02 -17.91
CA LEU A 106 -11.63 -0.06 -19.37
C LEU A 106 -12.10 1.24 -20.05
N GLN A 107 -12.81 2.10 -19.32
CA GLN A 107 -13.25 3.42 -19.78
C GLN A 107 -12.24 4.52 -19.46
N ASP A 108 -11.17 4.22 -18.73
CA ASP A 108 -10.07 5.13 -18.47
C ASP A 108 -9.25 5.34 -19.75
N ASP A 109 -9.08 6.60 -20.18
CA ASP A 109 -8.25 6.97 -21.34
C ASP A 109 -6.76 6.63 -21.14
N ASN A 110 -6.32 6.46 -19.90
CA ASN A 110 -4.95 6.09 -19.56
C ASN A 110 -4.90 5.12 -18.37
N PRO A 111 -5.26 3.85 -18.57
CA PRO A 111 -5.31 2.84 -17.51
C PRO A 111 -3.93 2.54 -16.91
N VAL A 112 -2.87 2.80 -17.67
CA VAL A 112 -1.47 2.55 -17.28
C VAL A 112 -1.04 3.51 -16.15
N ARG A 113 -1.71 4.67 -15.98
CA ARG A 113 -1.38 5.62 -14.90
C ARG A 113 -1.50 5.02 -13.50
N HIS A 114 -2.38 4.03 -13.32
CA HIS A 114 -2.56 3.30 -12.07
C HIS A 114 -1.41 2.32 -11.78
N PHE A 115 -0.45 2.17 -12.68
CA PHE A 115 0.70 1.29 -12.54
C PHE A 115 2.04 2.02 -12.72
N ARG A 116 2.01 3.34 -12.93
CA ARG A 116 3.21 4.17 -13.00
C ARG A 116 3.54 4.66 -11.61
N PHE A 117 4.63 4.14 -11.08
CA PHE A 117 5.12 4.47 -9.74
C PHE A 117 6.13 5.62 -9.77
N ASP A 118 6.60 6.00 -10.96
CA ASP A 118 7.38 7.21 -11.20
C ASP A 118 6.50 8.46 -11.08
N GLY A 119 6.88 9.36 -10.16
CA GLY A 119 6.19 10.64 -9.97
C GLY A 119 5.00 10.61 -9.01
N VAL A 120 4.83 9.55 -8.23
CA VAL A 120 3.81 9.49 -7.16
C VAL A 120 4.16 10.53 -6.08
N THR A 121 3.21 11.40 -5.77
CA THR A 121 3.40 12.43 -4.74
C THR A 121 3.22 11.85 -3.33
N PRO A 122 3.82 12.47 -2.30
CA PRO A 122 3.58 12.07 -0.91
C PRO A 122 2.09 11.98 -0.54
N ASP A 123 1.29 12.89 -1.11
CA ASP A 123 -0.16 12.93 -0.90
C ASP A 123 -0.86 11.73 -1.53
N ALA A 124 -0.51 11.36 -2.77
CA ALA A 124 -1.08 10.18 -3.43
C ALA A 124 -0.77 8.86 -2.69
N ILE A 125 0.43 8.76 -2.08
CA ILE A 125 0.78 7.62 -1.22
C ILE A 125 -0.11 7.59 0.01
N ALA A 126 -0.20 8.72 0.73
CA ALA A 126 -1.00 8.83 1.93
C ALA A 126 -2.48 8.51 1.67
N VAL A 127 -3.05 9.05 0.58
CA VAL A 127 -4.45 8.79 0.20
C VAL A 127 -4.69 7.29 -0.05
N GLY A 128 -3.84 6.59 -0.80
CA GLY A 128 -4.04 5.16 -1.02
C GLY A 128 -3.98 4.33 0.26
N PHE A 129 -3.08 4.68 1.17
CA PHE A 129 -2.98 4.06 2.50
C PHE A 129 -4.23 4.30 3.36
N ILE A 130 -4.75 5.52 3.35
CA ILE A 130 -5.98 5.89 4.06
C ILE A 130 -7.19 5.16 3.46
N LEU A 131 -7.25 5.01 2.12
CA LEU A 131 -8.30 4.25 1.45
C LEU A 131 -8.30 2.77 1.86
N ILE A 132 -7.12 2.15 2.05
CA ILE A 132 -7.02 0.78 2.56
C ILE A 132 -7.67 0.68 3.95
N LEU A 133 -7.27 1.56 4.89
CA LEU A 133 -7.80 1.54 6.26
C LEU A 133 -9.30 1.79 6.28
N ARG A 134 -9.78 2.80 5.57
CA ARG A 134 -11.21 3.14 5.50
C ARG A 134 -12.06 2.01 4.96
N THR A 135 -11.61 1.38 3.89
CA THR A 135 -12.33 0.26 3.28
C THR A 135 -12.37 -0.92 4.21
N TRP A 136 -11.25 -1.19 4.88
CA TRP A 136 -11.18 -2.22 5.89
C TRP A 136 -12.19 -1.93 7.01
N VAL A 137 -12.18 -0.73 7.58
CA VAL A 137 -13.11 -0.35 8.63
C VAL A 137 -14.56 -0.47 8.18
N ARG A 138 -14.92 0.12 7.02
CA ARG A 138 -16.26 0.04 6.44
C ARG A 138 -16.73 -1.41 6.28
N SER A 139 -15.82 -2.32 5.92
CA SER A 139 -16.13 -3.76 5.81
C SER A 139 -16.43 -4.43 7.16
N GLN A 140 -15.89 -3.90 8.26
CA GLN A 140 -16.02 -4.48 9.61
C GLN A 140 -17.17 -3.85 10.42
N ASN A 141 -17.40 -2.54 10.30
CA ASN A 141 -18.35 -1.82 11.15
C ASN A 141 -19.60 -1.30 10.42
N GLY A 142 -19.62 -1.29 9.08
CA GLY A 142 -20.76 -0.83 8.28
C GLY A 142 -21.05 0.67 8.36
N GLU A 143 -20.22 1.46 9.06
CA GLU A 143 -20.43 2.90 9.25
C GLU A 143 -19.68 3.73 8.19
N HIS A 144 -20.19 4.94 7.93
CA HIS A 144 -19.52 5.94 7.10
C HIS A 144 -18.59 6.76 8.00
N GLU A 145 -17.28 6.54 7.85
CA GLU A 145 -16.28 7.29 8.62
C GLU A 145 -16.13 8.74 8.15
N VAL A 146 -15.58 9.58 9.04
CA VAL A 146 -15.32 11.00 8.80
C VAL A 146 -14.42 11.18 7.57
N HIS A 147 -14.91 12.02 6.65
CA HIS A 147 -14.24 12.29 5.39
C HIS A 147 -13.26 13.44 5.50
N CYS A 148 -12.27 13.40 4.62
CA CYS A 148 -11.41 14.53 4.30
C CYS A 148 -11.74 14.92 2.85
N GLU A 149 -11.83 16.21 2.50
CA GLU A 149 -12.20 16.65 1.14
C GLU A 149 -11.26 16.07 0.05
N GLY A 150 -9.98 15.87 0.37
CA GLY A 150 -9.01 15.25 -0.55
C GLY A 150 -9.27 13.76 -0.81
N CYS A 151 -9.90 13.09 0.15
CA CYS A 151 -10.24 11.68 0.11
C CYS A 151 -11.60 11.45 -0.59
N GLU A 152 -12.52 12.42 -0.53
CA GLU A 152 -13.85 12.39 -1.18
C GLU A 152 -13.73 12.35 -2.71
N ARG A 153 -12.72 13.00 -3.29
CA ARG A 153 -12.53 13.00 -4.76
C ARG A 153 -12.15 11.63 -5.34
N ASN A 154 -11.75 10.68 -4.50
CA ASN A 154 -11.49 9.29 -4.88
C ASN A 154 -12.64 8.35 -4.47
N GLU A 155 -13.86 8.90 -4.39
CA GLU A 155 -15.06 8.21 -3.94
C GLU A 155 -15.23 6.82 -4.57
N MET A 156 -15.43 5.84 -3.69
CA MET A 156 -15.90 4.51 -4.06
C MET A 156 -17.36 4.62 -4.52
N PRO A 157 -17.80 3.89 -5.54
CA PRO A 157 -19.21 3.74 -5.83
C PRO A 157 -19.93 3.22 -4.58
N GLU A 158 -20.97 3.94 -4.12
CA GLU A 158 -21.68 3.68 -2.85
C GLU A 158 -22.15 2.22 -2.68
N THR A 159 -22.33 1.49 -3.78
CA THR A 159 -22.94 0.16 -3.88
C THR A 159 -21.96 -1.01 -3.88
N SER A 160 -20.64 -0.77 -3.88
CA SER A 160 -19.64 -1.85 -3.99
C SER A 160 -19.01 -2.18 -2.64
N ILE A 161 -19.35 -3.33 -2.05
CA ILE A 161 -18.57 -3.90 -0.94
C ILE A 161 -17.25 -4.42 -1.52
N VAL A 162 -16.22 -3.59 -1.48
CA VAL A 162 -14.87 -3.99 -1.87
C VAL A 162 -14.23 -4.74 -0.71
N VAL A 163 -14.01 -6.05 -0.89
CA VAL A 163 -13.26 -6.86 0.07
C VAL A 163 -11.77 -6.76 -0.25
N LEU A 164 -11.03 -6.08 0.62
CA LEU A 164 -9.57 -6.01 0.52
C LEU A 164 -8.92 -7.26 1.14
N PRO A 165 -7.90 -7.85 0.50
CA PRO A 165 -7.05 -8.86 1.12
C PRO A 165 -6.40 -8.35 2.41
N VAL A 166 -6.46 -9.12 3.50
CA VAL A 166 -5.81 -8.82 4.79
C VAL A 166 -4.33 -8.45 4.62
N VAL A 167 -3.63 -9.12 3.70
CA VAL A 167 -2.21 -8.88 3.42
C VAL A 167 -1.92 -7.44 2.97
N LEU A 168 -2.85 -6.78 2.24
CA LEU A 168 -2.72 -5.37 1.88
C LEU A 168 -2.83 -4.47 3.11
N MET A 169 -3.78 -4.79 4.00
CA MET A 169 -3.98 -4.07 5.25
C MET A 169 -2.73 -4.14 6.14
N GLU A 170 -2.19 -5.34 6.34
CA GLU A 170 -0.96 -5.55 7.12
C GLU A 170 0.24 -4.84 6.51
N ALA A 171 0.40 -4.90 5.18
CA ALA A 171 1.48 -4.21 4.50
C ALA A 171 1.35 -2.69 4.62
N ALA A 172 0.14 -2.14 4.50
CA ALA A 172 -0.11 -0.71 4.63
C ALA A 172 0.24 -0.23 6.05
N LEU A 173 -0.24 -0.93 7.08
CA LEU A 173 0.08 -0.59 8.48
C LEU A 173 1.58 -0.68 8.78
N ASP A 174 2.26 -1.73 8.29
CA ASP A 174 3.71 -1.90 8.46
C ASP A 174 4.49 -0.78 7.73
N MET A 175 4.08 -0.41 6.52
CA MET A 175 4.69 0.69 5.77
C MET A 175 4.43 2.06 6.40
N MET A 176 3.23 2.35 6.89
CA MET A 176 2.93 3.58 7.63
C MET A 176 3.77 3.67 8.91
N ALA A 177 3.95 2.55 9.61
CA ALA A 177 4.83 2.48 10.78
C ALA A 177 6.30 2.70 10.44
N GLN A 178 6.77 2.25 9.28
CA GLN A 178 8.13 2.53 8.80
C GLN A 178 8.29 4.00 8.42
N ILE A 179 7.31 4.57 7.72
CA ILE A 179 7.25 5.99 7.37
C ILE A 179 7.26 6.88 8.61
N SER A 180 6.54 6.50 9.67
CA SER A 180 6.54 7.26 10.93
C SER A 180 7.89 7.23 11.65
N ASP A 181 8.67 6.16 11.45
CA ASP A 181 9.97 5.95 12.11
C ASP A 181 11.14 6.53 11.29
N ASP A 182 10.88 7.00 10.06
CA ASP A 182 11.91 7.50 9.16
C ASP A 182 12.11 9.01 9.26
N ASP A 183 13.39 9.40 9.32
CA ASP A 183 13.79 10.81 9.44
C ASP A 183 13.99 11.52 8.09
N ASP A 184 13.84 10.82 6.97
CA ASP A 184 14.02 11.44 5.65
C ASP A 184 12.83 12.34 5.27
N GLU A 185 13.12 13.40 4.52
CA GLU A 185 12.12 14.43 4.18
C GLU A 185 10.92 13.88 3.39
N VAL A 186 11.12 12.80 2.63
CA VAL A 186 10.03 12.17 1.86
C VAL A 186 9.10 11.42 2.81
N ALA A 187 9.64 10.63 3.74
CA ALA A 187 8.86 9.95 4.76
C ALA A 187 8.09 10.95 5.65
N LYS A 188 8.75 12.01 6.11
CA LYS A 188 8.10 13.09 6.88
C LYS A 188 6.95 13.74 6.10
N ALA A 189 7.16 14.02 4.81
CA ALA A 189 6.12 14.59 3.97
C ALA A 189 4.91 13.63 3.82
N ILE A 190 5.15 12.33 3.61
CA ILE A 190 4.08 11.32 3.54
C ILE A 190 3.35 11.22 4.89
N TYR A 191 4.08 11.16 5.99
CA TYR A 191 3.51 11.05 7.33
C TYR A 191 2.64 12.26 7.68
N SER A 192 3.10 13.47 7.39
CA SER A 192 2.30 14.69 7.54
C SER A 192 0.99 14.61 6.75
N ARG A 193 1.00 14.06 5.53
CA ARG A 193 -0.21 13.85 4.74
C ARG A 193 -1.11 12.77 5.33
N LEU A 194 -0.56 11.68 5.87
CA LEU A 194 -1.35 10.65 6.56
C LEU A 194 -2.11 11.26 7.75
N LEU A 195 -1.46 12.09 8.57
CA LEU A 195 -2.11 12.79 9.67
C LEU A 195 -3.20 13.75 9.18
N HIS A 196 -2.91 14.53 8.13
CA HIS A 196 -3.89 15.42 7.49
C HIS A 196 -5.14 14.67 7.00
N HIS A 197 -4.97 13.45 6.49
CA HIS A 197 -6.04 12.58 6.00
C HIS A 197 -6.71 11.74 7.10
N GLN A 198 -6.59 12.16 8.36
CA GLN A 198 -7.23 11.56 9.53
C GLN A 198 -6.79 10.11 9.83
N LEU A 199 -5.48 9.85 9.79
CA LEU A 199 -4.94 8.54 10.17
C LEU A 199 -5.34 8.10 11.59
N GLU A 200 -5.33 9.00 12.58
CA GLU A 200 -5.54 8.62 13.99
C GLU A 200 -6.92 7.97 14.24
N PRO A 201 -8.07 8.60 13.89
CA PRO A 201 -9.38 7.97 14.06
C PRO A 201 -9.48 6.59 13.38
N LEU A 202 -8.92 6.45 12.17
CA LEU A 202 -8.93 5.19 11.43
C LEU A 202 -8.15 4.10 12.14
N LEU A 203 -7.02 4.44 12.77
CA LEU A 203 -6.25 3.50 13.58
C LEU A 203 -6.98 3.10 14.86
N GLN A 204 -7.69 4.03 15.50
CA GLN A 204 -8.54 3.71 16.66
C GLN A 204 -9.58 2.66 16.28
N THR A 205 -10.35 2.89 15.22
CA THR A 205 -11.36 1.94 14.76
C THR A 205 -10.72 0.61 14.33
N THR A 206 -9.67 0.66 13.51
CA THR A 206 -8.94 -0.54 13.06
C THR A 206 -8.45 -1.38 14.24
N SER A 207 -7.90 -0.73 15.27
CA SER A 207 -7.32 -1.40 16.45
C SER A 207 -8.35 -2.15 17.31
N LEU A 208 -9.60 -1.69 17.29
CA LEU A 208 -10.73 -2.25 18.04
C LEU A 208 -11.37 -3.42 17.30
N TYR A 209 -11.57 -3.28 15.99
CA TYR A 209 -12.37 -4.22 15.20
C TYR A 209 -11.53 -5.23 14.41
N THR A 210 -10.20 -5.09 14.37
CA THR A 210 -9.32 -6.01 13.64
C THR A 210 -8.56 -6.92 14.60
N ALA A 211 -8.70 -8.23 14.44
CA ALA A 211 -7.95 -9.24 15.18
C ALA A 211 -6.60 -9.54 14.50
N GLY A 212 -5.73 -10.28 15.20
CA GLY A 212 -4.45 -10.76 14.66
C GLY A 212 -3.40 -9.67 14.45
N ASP A 213 -2.49 -9.90 13.50
CA ASP A 213 -1.31 -9.07 13.25
C ASP A 213 -1.69 -7.66 12.81
N ALA A 214 -2.69 -7.51 11.92
CA ALA A 214 -3.19 -6.20 11.50
C ALA A 214 -3.68 -5.36 12.68
N GLY A 215 -4.47 -5.93 13.60
CA GLY A 215 -4.91 -5.22 14.81
C GLY A 215 -3.76 -4.83 15.73
N ALA A 216 -2.76 -5.71 15.88
CA ALA A 216 -1.57 -5.42 16.68
C ALA A 216 -0.72 -4.29 16.06
N LEU A 217 -0.54 -4.30 14.74
CA LEU A 217 0.15 -3.23 14.01
C LEU A 217 -0.59 -1.89 14.15
N ALA A 218 -1.92 -1.89 14.03
CA ALA A 218 -2.74 -0.69 14.20
C ALA A 218 -2.60 -0.10 15.61
N ARG A 219 -2.64 -0.93 16.67
CA ARG A 219 -2.41 -0.47 18.06
C ARG A 219 -1.02 0.13 18.24
N LYS A 220 0.00 -0.51 17.68
CA LYS A 220 1.38 -0.02 17.77
C LYS A 220 1.54 1.33 17.09
N LEU A 221 0.97 1.49 15.90
CA LEU A 221 1.02 2.75 15.15
C LEU A 221 0.20 3.84 15.85
N LEU A 222 -0.99 3.51 16.37
CA LEU A 222 -1.82 4.45 17.13
C LEU A 222 -1.07 5.03 18.33
N ALA A 223 -0.41 4.17 19.12
CA ALA A 223 0.37 4.61 20.27
C ALA A 223 1.49 5.60 19.89
N ARG A 224 2.09 5.45 18.70
CA ARG A 224 3.09 6.40 18.18
C ARG A 224 2.47 7.73 17.82
N VAL A 225 1.37 7.71 17.07
CA VAL A 225 0.64 8.93 16.68
C VAL A 225 0.23 9.73 17.93
N GLN A 226 -0.29 9.04 18.95
CA GLN A 226 -0.74 9.67 20.20
C GLN A 226 0.42 10.15 21.09
N GLY A 227 1.52 9.40 21.16
CA GLY A 227 2.72 9.80 21.89
C GLY A 227 3.36 11.06 21.32
N MET A 228 3.29 11.27 20.00
CA MET A 228 3.75 12.49 19.35
C MET A 228 2.83 13.69 19.61
N SER A 229 1.51 13.47 19.67
CA SER A 229 0.53 14.52 20.01
C SER A 229 0.72 15.08 21.43
N SER A 230 1.29 14.30 22.35
CA SER A 230 1.62 14.76 23.71
C SER A 230 2.94 15.52 23.84
N GLU A 231 3.80 15.51 22.81
CA GLU A 231 5.06 16.27 22.76
C GLU A 231 4.93 17.59 21.97
N GLY A 232 3.73 17.94 21.51
CA GLY A 232 3.42 19.21 20.85
C GLY A 232 3.14 20.36 21.84
N ASP A 233 4.01 21.37 21.81
CA ASP A 233 3.99 22.61 22.61
C ASP A 233 2.63 23.38 22.56
N PRO A 234 2.18 24.03 23.66
CA PRO A 234 0.89 24.71 23.77
C PRO A 234 0.92 26.16 23.27
N THR A 235 1.65 26.44 22.19
CA THR A 235 1.65 27.76 21.55
C THR A 235 2.05 27.64 20.08
N LEU A 236 1.04 27.55 19.21
CA LEU A 236 0.99 28.17 17.87
C LEU A 236 -0.48 28.44 17.53
#